data_AF-A0A7Y1XCG7-F1
#
_entry.id   AF-A0A7Y1XCG7-F1
#
_cell.length_a   1.000
_cell.length_b   1.000
_cell.length_c   1.000
_cell.angle_alpha   90.00
_cell.angle_beta   90.00
_cell.angle_gamma   90.00
#
_symmetry.space_group_name_H-M   'P 1'
#
loop_
_entity.id
_entity.type
_entity.pdbx_description
1 polymer ?
#
loop_
_entity_poly.entity_id
_entity_poly.type
_entity_poly.pdbx_seq_one_letter_code
_entity_poly.pdbx_strand_id
1 'polypeptide(L)'
;MESKKNPKANVGRNSNLYFAVGLNVMLVLTYLGLEHKTYDRAATQVDILQLTEQLEEDIPITKLDIPPPPPPKVIATEAITIVEDVAEIEETVIESTEIGQDDVIEERVVSVEDVAVEEVEEDIEVPFAVIETVPKWPGCTGNNDQLRACFQKKMQEHLLKNFRYPD
;
A
#
# COMPACT_ATOMS: atom_id res chain seq x y z
N MET A 1 68.90 -26.91 4.16
CA MET A 1 67.96 -27.49 3.18
C MET A 1 67.92 -26.58 1.98
N GLU A 2 68.45 -27.03 0.84
CA GLU A 2 68.37 -26.28 -0.40
C GLU A 2 66.97 -26.45 -1.01
N SER A 3 66.41 -25.37 -1.57
CA SER A 3 65.05 -25.40 -2.13
C SER A 3 65.00 -26.27 -3.39
N LYS A 4 64.39 -27.45 -3.29
CA LYS A 4 64.26 -28.41 -4.40
C LYS A 4 63.29 -27.96 -5.51
N LYS A 5 62.47 -26.92 -5.26
CA LYS A 5 61.51 -26.33 -6.22
C LYS A 5 61.95 -24.92 -6.59
N ASN A 6 62.00 -24.61 -7.89
CA ASN A 6 62.40 -23.30 -8.39
C ASN A 6 61.33 -22.25 -8.03
N PRO A 7 61.64 -21.24 -7.19
CA PRO A 7 60.65 -20.26 -6.72
C PRO A 7 60.10 -19.36 -7.82
N LYS A 8 60.72 -19.33 -9.01
CA LYS A 8 60.21 -18.64 -10.20
C LYS A 8 59.12 -19.44 -10.94
N ALA A 9 59.07 -20.77 -10.76
CA ALA A 9 58.09 -21.65 -11.39
C ALA A 9 56.88 -21.97 -10.48
N ASN A 10 56.83 -21.39 -9.28
CA ASN A 10 55.73 -21.61 -8.35
C ASN A 10 54.55 -20.67 -8.65
N VAL A 11 53.53 -21.21 -9.31
CA VAL A 11 52.30 -20.50 -9.70
C VAL A 11 51.54 -19.94 -8.48
N GLY A 12 51.62 -20.61 -7.33
CA GLY A 12 50.90 -20.21 -6.11
C GLY A 12 51.59 -19.14 -5.26
N ARG A 13 52.74 -18.58 -5.69
CA ARG A 13 53.57 -17.70 -4.84
C ARG A 13 52.82 -16.48 -4.29
N ASN A 14 51.91 -15.91 -5.07
CA ASN A 14 51.16 -14.71 -4.72
C ASN A 14 49.65 -14.98 -4.54
N SER A 15 49.25 -16.25 -4.38
CA SER A 15 47.83 -16.67 -4.32
C SER A 15 47.01 -15.85 -3.31
N ASN A 16 47.48 -15.74 -2.07
CA ASN A 16 46.79 -14.99 -1.02
C ASN A 16 46.65 -13.49 -1.35
N LEU A 17 47.61 -12.92 -2.10
CA LEU A 17 47.58 -11.53 -2.50
C LEU A 17 46.50 -11.29 -3.57
N TYR A 18 46.38 -12.19 -4.56
CA TYR A 18 45.30 -12.12 -5.54
C TYR A 18 43.92 -12.35 -4.91
N PHE A 19 43.82 -13.25 -3.92
CA PHE A 19 42.59 -13.45 -3.16
C PHE A 19 42.18 -12.18 -2.39
N ALA A 20 43.12 -11.54 -1.68
CA ALA A 20 42.85 -10.31 -0.94
C ALA A 20 42.48 -9.13 -1.86
N VAL A 21 43.11 -9.02 -3.03
CA VAL A 21 42.77 -8.00 -4.04
C VAL A 21 41.37 -8.25 -4.61
N GLY A 22 41.03 -9.49 -4.97
CA GLY A 22 39.70 -9.84 -5.45
C GLY A 22 38.60 -9.54 -4.43
N LEU A 23 38.85 -9.84 -3.15
CA LEU A 23 37.93 -9.51 -2.06
C LEU A 23 37.72 -8.00 -1.95
N ASN A 24 38.78 -7.19 -2.00
CA ASN A 24 38.65 -5.73 -1.96
C ASN A 24 37.89 -5.19 -3.18
N VAL A 25 38.15 -5.71 -4.39
CA VAL A 25 37.42 -5.27 -5.59
C VAL A 25 35.92 -5.56 -5.48
N MET A 26 35.54 -6.75 -5.00
CA MET A 26 34.13 -7.09 -4.80
C MET A 26 33.47 -6.18 -3.77
N LEU A 27 34.15 -5.90 -2.66
CA LEU A 27 33.64 -5.04 -1.59
C LEU A 27 33.45 -3.58 -2.08
N VAL A 28 34.36 -3.08 -2.91
CA VAL A 28 34.23 -1.75 -3.54
C VAL A 28 33.07 -1.71 -4.53
N LEU A 29 32.91 -2.72 -5.38
CA LEU A 29 31.78 -2.79 -6.32
C LEU A 29 30.45 -2.83 -5.58
N THR A 30 30.35 -3.61 -4.51
CA THR A 30 29.14 -3.63 -3.66
C THR A 30 28.89 -2.28 -3.00
N TYR A 31 29.94 -1.59 -2.52
CA TYR A 31 29.79 -0.27 -1.91
C TYR A 31 29.28 0.77 -2.92
N LEU A 32 29.84 0.79 -4.12
CA LEU A 32 29.40 1.66 -5.21
C LEU A 32 27.97 1.35 -5.65
N GLY A 33 27.57 0.08 -5.69
CA GLY A 33 26.21 -0.33 -6.00
C GLY A 33 25.20 0.16 -4.95
N LEU A 34 25.57 0.12 -3.66
CA LEU A 34 24.73 0.63 -2.57
C LEU A 34 24.66 2.17 -2.55
N GLU A 35 25.73 2.86 -2.94
CA GLU A 35 25.73 4.32 -3.06
C GLU A 35 25.01 4.81 -4.33
N HIS A 36 24.75 3.91 -5.28
CA HIS A 36 24.11 4.27 -6.54
C HIS A 36 22.66 4.72 -6.29
N LYS A 37 22.46 6.04 -6.23
CA LYS A 37 21.16 6.65 -6.01
C LYS A 37 20.25 6.40 -7.21
N THR A 38 19.26 5.54 -7.01
CA THR A 38 18.11 5.41 -7.90
C THR A 38 17.06 6.42 -7.47
N TYR A 39 16.71 7.32 -8.39
CA TYR A 39 15.59 8.25 -8.18
C TYR A 39 14.36 7.66 -8.85
N ASP A 40 13.25 7.61 -8.13
CA ASP A 40 11.95 7.36 -8.76
C ASP A 40 11.69 8.47 -9.77
N ARG A 41 11.70 8.08 -11.04
CA ARG A 41 11.12 8.93 -12.06
C ARG A 41 9.64 8.78 -11.89
N ALA A 42 9.01 9.79 -11.28
CA ALA A 42 7.56 9.88 -11.23
C ALA A 42 7.01 9.48 -12.60
N ALA A 43 6.12 8.47 -12.60
CA ALA A 43 5.46 7.96 -13.79
C ALA A 43 4.46 9.01 -14.32
N THR A 44 4.90 10.23 -14.63
CA THR A 44 4.03 11.40 -14.74
C THR A 44 3.31 11.54 -16.08
N GLN A 45 3.10 10.46 -16.84
CA GLN A 45 2.40 10.56 -18.13
C GLN A 45 1.40 9.46 -18.47
N VAL A 46 1.35 8.34 -17.73
CA VAL A 46 0.43 7.24 -18.08
C VAL A 46 -0.81 7.20 -17.17
N ASP A 47 -0.74 7.79 -15.98
CA ASP A 47 -1.83 7.72 -14.98
C ASP A 47 -2.80 8.91 -15.01
N ILE A 48 -2.66 9.80 -15.98
CA ILE A 48 -3.67 10.85 -16.20
C ILE A 48 -4.80 10.24 -17.03
N LEU A 49 -5.59 9.34 -16.42
CA LEU A 49 -6.92 9.03 -16.92
C LEU A 49 -7.70 10.35 -16.94
N GLN A 50 -7.89 10.90 -18.14
CA GLN A 50 -8.71 12.09 -18.36
C GLN A 50 -10.18 11.75 -18.03
N LEU A 51 -10.52 11.72 -16.75
CA LEU A 51 -11.90 11.81 -16.27
C LEU A 51 -12.35 13.28 -16.42
N THR A 52 -12.42 13.76 -17.66
CA THR A 52 -12.93 15.11 -17.97
C THR A 52 -14.42 15.13 -18.28
N GLU A 53 -15.11 14.00 -18.16
CA GLU A 53 -16.56 13.93 -18.23
C GLU A 53 -17.09 13.27 -16.97
N GLN A 54 -17.19 14.06 -15.90
CA GLN A 54 -18.09 13.74 -14.80
C GLN A 54 -19.49 13.67 -15.40
N LEU A 55 -19.98 12.44 -15.59
CA LEU A 55 -21.25 12.15 -16.23
C LEU A 55 -22.38 12.71 -15.33
N GLU A 56 -22.82 13.95 -15.58
CA GLU A 56 -23.98 14.54 -14.92
C GLU A 56 -25.25 13.86 -15.44
N GLU A 57 -25.60 12.73 -14.83
CA GLU A 57 -26.84 12.01 -15.11
C GLU A 57 -28.00 12.66 -14.34
N ASP A 58 -28.85 13.41 -15.05
CA ASP A 58 -30.03 14.05 -14.47
C ASP A 58 -31.02 13.00 -13.92
N ILE A 59 -31.22 13.02 -12.60
CA ILE A 59 -32.14 12.10 -11.91
C ILE A 59 -33.58 12.49 -12.25
N PRO A 60 -34.41 11.59 -12.82
CA PRO A 60 -35.79 11.92 -13.13
C PRO A 60 -36.59 12.17 -11.85
N ILE A 61 -37.41 13.23 -11.85
CA ILE A 61 -38.28 13.58 -10.71
C ILE A 61 -39.33 12.47 -10.52
N THR A 62 -39.14 11.65 -9.49
CA THR A 62 -40.07 10.60 -9.09
C THR A 62 -41.31 11.20 -8.44
N LYS A 63 -42.42 11.24 -9.17
CA LYS A 63 -43.73 11.50 -8.58
C LYS A 63 -44.22 10.24 -7.89
N LEU A 64 -44.14 10.22 -6.56
CA LEU A 64 -44.70 9.14 -5.76
C LEU A 64 -46.23 9.30 -5.70
N ASP A 65 -46.94 8.60 -6.57
CA ASP A 65 -48.41 8.55 -6.55
C ASP A 65 -48.83 7.57 -5.44
N ILE A 66 -48.90 8.07 -4.21
CA ILE A 66 -49.40 7.29 -3.07
C ILE A 66 -50.92 7.18 -3.23
N PRO A 67 -51.47 5.96 -3.44
CA PRO A 67 -52.92 5.80 -3.50
C PRO A 67 -53.53 6.25 -2.17
N PRO A 68 -54.73 6.89 -2.20
CA PRO A 68 -55.39 7.33 -0.98
C PRO A 68 -55.53 6.14 -0.02
N PRO A 69 -55.35 6.37 1.30
CA PRO A 69 -55.31 5.30 2.28
C PRO A 69 -56.58 4.44 2.15
N PRO A 70 -56.42 3.10 2.10
CA PRO A 70 -57.55 2.22 1.90
C PRO A 70 -58.57 2.41 3.02
N PRO A 71 -59.87 2.44 2.70
CA PRO A 71 -60.90 2.55 3.71
C PRO A 71 -60.75 1.42 4.72
N PRO A 72 -61.02 1.68 6.02
CA PRO A 72 -60.84 0.68 7.07
C PRO A 72 -61.65 -0.58 6.73
N LYS A 73 -60.93 -1.69 6.56
CA LYS A 73 -61.56 -3.00 6.30
C LYS A 73 -62.42 -3.36 7.49
N VAL A 74 -63.71 -3.52 7.25
CA VAL A 74 -64.63 -4.12 8.21
C VAL A 74 -64.14 -5.54 8.46
N ILE A 75 -63.79 -5.85 9.70
CA ILE A 75 -63.33 -7.18 10.10
C ILE A 75 -64.56 -8.10 10.02
N ALA A 76 -64.69 -8.86 8.94
CA ALA A 76 -65.51 -10.05 8.92
C ALA A 76 -64.67 -11.18 9.53
N THR A 77 -65.11 -11.74 10.64
CA THR A 77 -64.45 -12.89 11.28
C THR A 77 -64.61 -14.13 10.40
N GLU A 78 -63.52 -14.60 9.82
CA GLU A 78 -63.48 -15.88 9.10
C GLU A 78 -63.18 -17.02 10.09
N ALA A 79 -63.99 -18.08 10.01
CA ALA A 79 -63.80 -19.29 10.78
C ALA A 79 -62.55 -20.05 10.29
N ILE A 80 -61.69 -20.44 11.22
CA ILE A 80 -60.48 -21.24 10.94
C ILE A 80 -60.88 -22.65 10.52
N THR A 81 -60.63 -22.99 9.25
CA THR A 81 -60.55 -24.39 8.81
C THR A 81 -59.11 -24.87 8.97
N ILE A 82 -58.91 -25.84 9.86
CA ILE A 82 -57.65 -26.56 9.99
C ILE A 82 -57.54 -27.50 8.78
N VAL A 83 -56.50 -27.30 7.97
CA VAL A 83 -56.09 -28.25 6.92
C VAL A 83 -55.01 -29.14 7.53
N GLU A 84 -55.20 -30.45 7.49
CA GLU A 84 -54.20 -31.44 7.90
C GLU A 84 -53.26 -31.69 6.71
N ASP A 85 -52.02 -31.22 6.79
CA ASP A 85 -50.96 -31.60 5.85
C ASP A 85 -50.07 -32.66 6.51
N VAL A 86 -49.98 -33.85 5.91
CA VAL A 86 -48.69 -34.51 5.60
C VAL A 86 -48.93 -35.51 4.45
N ALA A 87 -48.48 -35.19 3.24
CA ALA A 87 -48.18 -36.22 2.26
C ALA A 87 -46.77 -36.75 2.57
N GLU A 88 -46.65 -38.05 2.83
CA GLU A 88 -45.37 -38.70 3.10
C GLU A 88 -44.54 -38.72 1.80
N ILE A 89 -43.43 -37.99 1.81
CA ILE A 89 -42.52 -37.86 0.68
C ILE A 89 -41.50 -39.00 0.80
N GLU A 90 -41.48 -39.94 -0.14
CA GLU A 90 -40.46 -40.99 -0.16
C GLU A 90 -39.07 -40.37 -0.47
N GLU A 91 -38.11 -40.56 0.44
CA GLU A 91 -36.76 -40.02 0.31
C GLU A 91 -36.05 -40.56 -0.94
N THR A 92 -35.72 -39.67 -1.87
CA THR A 92 -34.81 -39.98 -2.98
C THR A 92 -33.37 -39.94 -2.48
N VAL A 93 -32.57 -40.97 -2.79
CA VAL A 93 -31.16 -41.07 -2.41
C VAL A 93 -30.38 -39.86 -2.92
N ILE A 94 -29.84 -39.07 -1.99
CA ILE A 94 -28.99 -37.93 -2.27
C ILE A 94 -27.57 -38.46 -2.49
N GLU A 95 -27.07 -38.42 -3.72
CA GLU A 95 -25.64 -38.61 -3.95
C GLU A 95 -24.88 -37.40 -3.39
N SER A 96 -24.03 -37.65 -2.41
CA SER A 96 -23.21 -36.63 -1.77
C SER A 96 -22.11 -36.16 -2.74
N THR A 97 -22.18 -34.91 -3.18
CA THR A 97 -21.09 -34.18 -3.88
C THR A 97 -19.97 -33.71 -2.93
N GLU A 98 -19.76 -34.42 -1.83
CA GLU A 98 -18.75 -34.10 -0.82
C GLU A 98 -17.39 -34.59 -1.32
N ILE A 99 -16.36 -33.73 -1.27
CA ILE A 99 -15.00 -34.06 -1.69
C ILE A 99 -14.35 -34.94 -0.62
N GLY A 100 -13.88 -36.12 -1.00
CA GLY A 100 -13.21 -37.08 -0.13
C GLY A 100 -11.75 -36.72 0.15
N GLN A 101 -11.17 -37.30 1.21
CA GLN A 101 -9.74 -37.10 1.53
C GLN A 101 -8.80 -37.69 0.46
N ASP A 102 -9.32 -38.59 -0.37
CA ASP A 102 -8.60 -39.25 -1.46
C ASP A 102 -8.73 -38.50 -2.81
N ASP A 103 -9.55 -37.44 -2.87
CA ASP A 103 -9.74 -36.64 -4.07
C ASP A 103 -8.52 -35.73 -4.28
N VAL A 104 -7.82 -35.95 -5.38
CA VAL A 104 -6.64 -35.17 -5.77
C VAL A 104 -7.12 -33.83 -6.30
N ILE A 105 -6.90 -32.77 -5.52
CA ILE A 105 -7.04 -31.39 -5.99
C ILE A 105 -6.04 -31.24 -7.15
N GLU A 106 -6.54 -31.05 -8.38
CA GLU A 106 -5.70 -30.63 -9.49
C GLU A 106 -5.11 -29.26 -9.11
N GLU A 107 -3.88 -29.30 -8.61
CA GLU A 107 -3.14 -28.14 -8.15
C GLU A 107 -2.96 -27.22 -9.35
N ARG A 108 -3.87 -26.26 -9.48
CA ARG A 108 -3.70 -25.11 -10.36
C ARG A 108 -2.48 -24.38 -9.83
N VAL A 109 -1.31 -24.75 -10.33
CA VAL A 109 -0.04 -24.10 -10.01
C VAL A 109 -0.13 -22.67 -10.54
N VAL A 110 -0.59 -21.76 -9.69
CA VAL A 110 -0.54 -20.33 -9.99
C VAL A 110 0.94 -19.97 -9.95
N SER A 111 1.46 -19.54 -11.09
CA SER A 111 2.86 -19.15 -11.21
C SER A 111 3.08 -17.89 -10.38
N VAL A 112 4.26 -17.73 -9.78
CA VAL A 112 4.59 -16.53 -8.96
C VAL A 112 4.48 -15.24 -9.79
N GLU A 113 4.52 -15.36 -11.12
CA GLU A 113 4.34 -14.28 -12.09
C GLU A 113 2.89 -13.75 -12.16
N ASP A 114 1.89 -14.51 -11.70
CA ASP A 114 0.46 -14.13 -11.72
C ASP A 114 0.00 -13.40 -10.44
N VAL A 115 0.87 -13.26 -9.42
CA VAL A 115 0.55 -12.57 -8.17
C VAL A 115 0.95 -11.11 -8.29
N ALA A 116 0.00 -10.26 -8.66
CA ALA A 116 0.17 -8.81 -8.62
C ALA A 116 0.21 -8.34 -7.16
N VAL A 117 1.41 -8.05 -6.65
CA VAL A 117 1.58 -7.35 -5.37
C VAL A 117 1.29 -5.88 -5.63
N GLU A 118 0.09 -5.45 -5.27
CA GLU A 118 -0.29 -4.04 -5.26
C GLU A 118 0.41 -3.39 -4.05
N GLU A 119 1.44 -2.59 -4.30
CA GLU A 119 2.08 -1.77 -3.27
C GLU A 119 1.09 -0.70 -2.85
N VAL A 120 0.33 -0.97 -1.78
CA VAL A 120 -0.49 0.04 -1.13
C VAL A 120 0.49 1.01 -0.47
N GLU A 121 0.67 2.18 -1.08
CA GLU A 121 1.32 3.30 -0.42
C GLU A 121 0.50 3.66 0.82
N GLU A 122 0.93 3.19 1.99
CA GLU A 122 0.39 3.68 3.25
C GLU A 122 0.81 5.14 3.37
N ASP A 123 -0.11 6.06 3.04
CA ASP A 123 0.02 7.47 3.39
C ASP A 123 0.12 7.56 4.91
N ILE A 124 1.36 7.66 5.41
CA ILE A 124 1.64 7.87 6.83
C ILE A 124 1.21 9.30 7.15
N GLU A 125 -0.06 9.47 7.51
CA GLU A 125 -0.59 10.72 8.03
C GLU A 125 0.05 10.99 9.41
N VAL A 126 1.16 11.72 9.43
CA VAL A 126 1.77 12.19 10.68
C VAL A 126 0.95 13.38 11.19
N PRO A 127 0.23 13.27 12.32
CA PRO A 127 -0.54 14.38 12.84
C PRO A 127 0.40 15.51 13.30
N PHE A 128 0.39 16.64 12.59
CA PHE A 128 1.15 17.85 12.96
C PHE A 128 0.82 18.39 14.37
N ALA A 129 -0.28 17.92 14.97
CA ALA A 129 -0.69 18.25 16.33
C ALA A 129 0.22 17.62 17.42
N VAL A 130 1.05 16.63 17.08
CA VAL A 130 1.91 15.88 18.03
C VAL A 130 3.39 16.23 17.86
N ILE A 131 3.71 17.47 17.46
CA ILE A 131 5.10 17.90 17.35
C ILE A 131 5.55 18.51 18.69
N GLU A 132 6.33 17.74 19.45
CA GLU A 132 6.85 18.16 20.78
C GLU A 132 7.96 19.22 20.71
N THR A 133 8.64 19.35 19.56
CA THR A 133 9.81 20.23 19.40
C THR A 133 9.67 21.19 18.23
N VAL A 134 9.99 22.46 18.46
CA VAL A 134 9.92 23.49 17.41
C VAL A 134 11.12 23.41 16.46
N PRO A 135 10.94 23.71 15.16
CA PRO A 135 12.04 23.77 14.21
C PRO A 135 13.11 24.79 14.62
N LYS A 136 14.39 24.42 14.46
CA LYS A 136 15.53 25.28 14.81
C LYS A 136 15.97 26.12 13.61
N TRP A 137 15.74 27.43 13.67
CA TRP A 137 16.32 28.37 12.70
C TRP A 137 17.83 28.53 12.94
N PRO A 138 18.68 28.66 11.89
CA PRO A 138 20.12 28.85 12.06
C PRO A 138 20.44 30.05 12.98
N GLY A 139 21.20 29.80 14.04
CA GLY A 139 21.56 30.80 15.06
C GLY A 139 20.59 30.91 16.25
N CYS A 140 19.46 30.20 16.25
CA CYS A 140 18.60 30.07 17.43
C CYS A 140 19.07 28.91 18.31
N THR A 141 19.29 29.16 19.60
CA THR A 141 19.68 28.17 20.62
C THR A 141 18.92 28.43 21.91
N GLY A 142 18.50 27.39 22.64
CA GLY A 142 17.81 27.55 23.92
C GLY A 142 16.78 26.47 24.19
N ASN A 143 15.89 26.73 25.16
CA ASN A 143 14.73 25.88 25.46
C ASN A 143 13.66 25.98 24.35
N ASN A 144 12.72 25.03 24.29
CA ASN A 144 11.64 25.00 23.28
C ASN A 144 10.90 26.35 23.14
N ASP A 145 10.55 27.01 24.24
CA ASP A 145 9.88 28.32 24.19
C ASP A 145 10.76 29.43 23.58
N GLN A 146 12.06 29.41 23.89
CA GLN A 146 13.03 30.35 23.34
C GLN A 146 13.28 30.10 21.86
N LEU A 147 13.34 28.83 21.45
CA LEU A 147 13.44 28.42 20.05
C LEU A 147 12.21 28.86 19.26
N ARG A 148 11.00 28.69 19.83
CA ARG A 148 9.74 29.13 19.20
C ARG A 148 9.72 30.63 18.96
N ALA A 149 10.04 31.42 19.99
CA ALA A 149 10.08 32.87 19.88
C ALA A 149 11.15 33.33 18.87
N CYS A 150 12.33 32.71 18.90
CA CYS A 150 13.42 33.03 17.98
C CYS A 150 13.07 32.69 16.53
N PHE A 151 12.48 31.51 16.29
CA PHE A 151 12.03 31.06 14.97
C PHE A 151 11.00 32.02 14.38
N GLN A 152 9.97 32.40 15.15
CA GLN A 152 8.94 33.35 14.70
C GLN A 152 9.54 34.70 14.28
N LYS A 153 10.46 35.24 15.07
CA LYS A 153 11.15 36.49 14.76
C LYS A 153 11.96 36.38 13.46
N LYS A 154 12.74 35.30 13.30
CA LYS A 154 13.58 35.09 12.12
C LYS A 154 12.79 34.82 10.85
N MET A 155 11.69 34.10 10.95
CA MET A 155 10.73 33.93 9.86
C MET A 155 10.19 35.26 9.38
N GLN A 156 9.74 36.13 10.31
CA GLN A 156 9.23 37.45 9.94
C GLN A 156 10.29 38.32 9.28
N GLU A 157 11.52 38.35 9.82
CA GLU A 157 12.67 39.03 9.19
C GLU A 157 12.94 38.51 7.77
N HIS A 158 12.87 37.19 7.57
CA HIS A 158 13.05 36.56 6.27
C HIS A 158 11.93 36.94 5.29
N LEU A 159 10.68 36.95 5.74
CA LEU A 159 9.54 37.32 4.91
C LEU A 159 9.65 38.78 4.45
N LEU A 160 9.93 39.70 5.37
CA LEU A 160 10.11 41.13 5.05
C LEU A 160 11.28 41.40 4.10
N LYS A 161 12.33 40.58 4.16
CA LYS A 161 13.51 40.74 3.30
C LYS A 161 13.29 40.21 1.88
N ASN A 162 12.56 39.11 1.73
CA ASN A 162 12.46 38.40 0.45
C ASN A 162 11.14 38.65 -0.29
N PHE A 163 10.07 39.00 0.43
CA PHE A 163 8.76 39.25 -0.16
C PHE A 163 8.39 40.73 0.01
N ARG A 164 8.09 41.38 -1.12
CA ARG A 164 7.46 42.71 -1.16
C ARG A 164 6.03 42.49 -1.63
N TYR A 165 5.07 42.89 -0.81
CA TYR A 165 3.66 42.83 -1.19
C TYR A 165 3.42 43.90 -2.27
N PRO A 166 2.75 43.57 -3.39
CA PRO A 166 2.31 44.59 -4.34
C PRO A 166 1.27 45.49 -3.66
N ASP A 167 1.45 46.81 -3.78
CA ASP A 167 0.48 47.81 -3.27
C ASP A 167 -0.92 47.59 -3.88
#